data_AF-A0A0B4HNI2-F1
#
_entry.id   AF-A0A0B4HNI2-F1
#
_cell.length_a   1.000
_cell.length_b   1.000
_cell.length_c   1.000
_cell.angle_alpha   90.00
_cell.angle_beta   90.00
_cell.angle_gamma   90.00
#
_symmetry.space_group_name_H-M   'P 1'
#
loop_
_entity.id
_entity.type
_entity.pdbx_description
1 polymer ?
#
loop_
_entity_poly.entity_id
_entity_poly.type
_entity_poly.pdbx_seq_one_letter_code
_entity_poly.pdbx_strand_id
1 'polypeptide(L)'
;MTSPAPVLSISSASHHQAQASPTCFNTTTTNSHRSRHQSGTMSHQRYPSHDPVKEPHSVSVKVLRLSRPALVPQYPSSPLPATKEAFLPSSLSYKTPSTNPAPFLLSPILNLPVSFGSAYVGETFSCTLCANNDLTTTSSSSSPPPPAKHIRDVRIDAEMKTPGPGPAHRLPLASGAPADLAAGETLQRVVSFDLKEEGNHVLAVTVSYYEASETSGRTRTFRKLYQFMCKAGLVVRTKVGLLGGGSRKRWVLEAQLENCSQDVMQLEEVGMEAERGLRCEGCNWAEGERPVLHPGEVEQVCFVVVEEDEEDEEESGADDDADGRVVFGVLGIGWRGEMGNRGFLSTGKLGTRVG
;
A
#
# COMPACT_ATOMS: atom_id res chain seq x y z
N MET A 1 -4.99 -72.34 15.98
CA MET A 1 -5.66 -71.14 15.47
C MET A 1 -4.72 -70.51 14.47
N THR A 2 -5.11 -70.59 13.20
CA THR A 2 -4.28 -70.43 12.01
C THR A 2 -4.06 -68.96 11.65
N SER A 3 -2.80 -68.61 11.45
CA SER A 3 -2.33 -67.34 10.87
C SER A 3 -2.66 -67.27 9.36
N PRO A 4 -2.85 -66.07 8.79
CA PRO A 4 -2.38 -65.84 7.44
C PRO A 4 -1.45 -64.62 7.32
N ALA A 5 -0.44 -64.82 6.49
CA ALA A 5 0.56 -63.86 6.04
C ALA A 5 0.03 -63.02 4.83
N PRO A 6 0.77 -62.00 4.35
CA PRO A 6 0.24 -60.79 3.75
C PRO A 6 0.11 -60.85 2.21
N VAL A 7 -0.72 -59.94 1.66
CA VAL A 7 -0.88 -59.71 0.22
C VAL A 7 -0.15 -58.42 -0.20
N LEU A 8 0.74 -58.56 -1.19
CA LEU A 8 1.40 -57.49 -1.94
C LEU A 8 0.50 -56.97 -3.08
N SER A 9 0.50 -55.65 -3.33
CA SER A 9 0.21 -55.10 -4.66
C SER A 9 0.86 -53.71 -4.87
N ILE A 10 2.01 -53.74 -5.55
CA ILE A 10 2.53 -52.93 -6.66
C ILE A 10 2.03 -51.46 -6.84
N SER A 11 2.95 -50.54 -6.56
CA SER A 11 3.52 -49.45 -7.39
C SER A 11 2.68 -48.75 -8.48
N SER A 12 2.55 -47.42 -8.34
CA SER A 12 2.51 -46.47 -9.45
C SER A 12 3.39 -45.25 -9.13
N ALA A 13 4.36 -45.00 -10.02
CA ALA A 13 5.30 -43.89 -9.99
C ALA A 13 4.80 -42.73 -10.88
N SER A 14 5.54 -41.62 -10.81
CA SER A 14 5.52 -40.39 -11.66
C SER A 14 4.75 -39.21 -11.04
N HIS A 15 5.18 -37.94 -11.12
CA HIS A 15 6.28 -37.31 -11.84
C HIS A 15 6.62 -36.00 -11.11
N HIS A 16 7.91 -35.73 -10.86
CA HIS A 16 8.41 -34.38 -10.58
C HIS A 16 8.27 -33.54 -11.85
N GLN A 17 7.71 -32.33 -11.74
CA GLN A 17 7.89 -31.31 -12.76
C GLN A 17 8.09 -29.94 -12.10
N ALA A 18 9.33 -29.45 -12.24
CA ALA A 18 9.70 -28.05 -12.08
C ALA A 18 9.29 -27.27 -13.33
N GLN A 19 8.82 -26.05 -13.17
CA GLN A 19 8.71 -24.98 -14.16
C GLN A 19 8.11 -23.75 -13.45
N ALA A 20 8.35 -22.49 -13.78
CA ALA A 20 9.41 -21.73 -14.44
C ALA A 20 8.90 -20.26 -14.34
N SER A 21 9.81 -19.31 -14.15
CA SER A 21 9.52 -17.88 -14.08
C SER A 21 8.84 -17.33 -15.36
N PRO A 22 7.91 -16.36 -15.28
CA PRO A 22 7.43 -15.69 -16.48
C PRO A 22 8.34 -14.52 -16.84
N THR A 23 9.10 -14.70 -17.92
CA THR A 23 9.78 -13.64 -18.68
C THR A 23 8.82 -12.90 -19.60
N CYS A 24 9.07 -11.60 -19.73
CA CYS A 24 8.39 -10.62 -20.57
C CYS A 24 8.24 -11.05 -22.04
N PHE A 25 7.05 -10.83 -22.62
CA PHE A 25 6.85 -10.89 -24.08
C PHE A 25 6.66 -9.47 -24.63
N ASN A 26 7.59 -9.05 -25.49
CA ASN A 26 7.44 -7.96 -26.44
C ASN A 26 6.94 -8.54 -27.77
N THR A 27 5.80 -8.06 -28.27
CA THR A 27 5.27 -8.45 -29.58
C THR A 27 5.45 -7.30 -30.56
N THR A 28 6.38 -7.47 -31.51
CA THR A 28 6.53 -6.60 -32.68
C THR A 28 5.82 -7.27 -33.86
N THR A 29 4.70 -6.70 -34.30
CA THR A 29 3.96 -7.17 -35.48
C THR A 29 4.54 -6.52 -36.74
N THR A 30 5.19 -7.33 -37.58
CA THR A 30 5.53 -6.99 -38.96
C THR A 30 4.36 -7.35 -39.88
N ASN A 31 3.87 -6.41 -40.69
CA ASN A 31 2.86 -6.68 -41.71
C ASN A 31 3.39 -6.22 -43.08
N SER A 32 3.43 -7.15 -44.03
CA SER A 32 3.94 -6.95 -45.40
C SER A 32 2.82 -7.14 -46.41
N HIS A 33 2.55 -6.14 -47.26
CA HIS A 33 1.89 -6.35 -48.55
C HIS A 33 2.28 -5.25 -49.58
N ARG A 34 2.73 -5.70 -50.76
CA ARG A 34 2.92 -4.97 -52.05
C ARG A 34 1.53 -4.61 -52.66
N SER A 35 1.27 -3.64 -53.57
CA SER A 35 2.04 -2.97 -54.65
C SER A 35 1.22 -1.83 -55.32
N ARG A 36 1.92 -0.78 -55.83
CA ARG A 36 1.66 0.18 -56.98
C ARG A 36 0.34 1.01 -56.99
N HIS A 37 0.32 2.33 -57.27
CA HIS A 37 0.82 3.05 -58.45
C HIS A 37 0.95 4.60 -58.25
N GLN A 38 1.87 5.21 -59.01
CA GLN A 38 1.88 6.56 -59.65
C GLN A 38 1.97 7.91 -58.87
N SER A 39 3.10 8.58 -59.19
CA SER A 39 3.32 9.98 -59.62
C SER A 39 2.86 11.16 -58.76
N GLY A 40 3.83 12.01 -58.39
CA GLY A 40 3.62 13.35 -57.85
C GLY A 40 4.92 13.94 -57.31
N THR A 41 5.67 14.66 -58.14
CA THR A 41 6.84 15.44 -57.72
C THR A 41 6.40 16.61 -56.84
N MET A 42 6.74 16.59 -55.56
CA MET A 42 6.85 17.79 -54.73
C MET A 42 8.14 17.77 -53.93
N SER A 43 8.99 18.75 -54.21
CA SER A 43 10.22 19.06 -53.52
C SER A 43 9.93 19.47 -52.07
N HIS A 44 9.97 18.51 -51.15
CA HIS A 44 10.05 18.80 -49.72
C HIS A 44 11.51 18.71 -49.29
N GLN A 45 12.11 19.88 -49.12
CA GLN A 45 13.38 20.10 -48.47
C GLN A 45 13.29 19.50 -47.06
N ARG A 46 13.80 18.28 -46.90
CA ARG A 46 13.81 17.56 -45.63
C ARG A 46 14.88 18.21 -44.75
N TYR A 47 14.49 19.19 -43.95
CA TYR A 47 15.27 19.54 -42.76
C TYR A 47 15.33 18.28 -41.91
N PRO A 48 16.52 17.72 -41.61
CA PRO A 48 16.60 16.69 -40.59
C PRO A 48 16.18 17.36 -39.28
N SER A 49 15.04 16.93 -38.74
CA SER A 49 14.68 17.21 -37.36
C SER A 49 15.82 16.70 -36.49
N HIS A 50 16.60 17.64 -35.97
CA HIS A 50 17.56 17.40 -34.91
C HIS A 50 16.72 17.00 -33.70
N ASP A 51 16.39 15.72 -33.58
CA ASP A 51 15.92 15.13 -32.34
C ASP A 51 17.22 14.74 -31.61
N PRO A 52 17.79 15.60 -30.74
CA PRO A 52 19.01 15.25 -30.06
C PRO A 52 18.69 14.01 -29.22
N VAL A 53 19.33 12.89 -29.54
CA VAL A 53 19.39 11.72 -28.68
C VAL A 53 19.64 12.23 -27.26
N LYS A 54 18.62 12.18 -26.40
CA LYS A 54 18.69 12.76 -25.06
C LYS A 54 19.88 12.14 -24.36
N GLU A 55 20.91 12.95 -24.13
CA GLU A 55 22.11 12.53 -23.42
C GLU A 55 21.69 11.90 -22.07
N PRO A 56 22.24 10.75 -21.69
CA PRO A 56 21.89 10.08 -20.43
C PRO A 56 22.00 11.01 -19.24
N HIS A 57 21.13 10.82 -18.24
CA HIS A 57 21.19 11.58 -17.00
C HIS A 57 22.34 11.09 -16.13
N SER A 58 23.11 12.02 -15.55
CA SER A 58 24.17 11.73 -14.57
C SER A 58 23.64 11.44 -13.16
N VAL A 59 22.33 11.64 -12.95
CA VAL A 59 21.63 11.33 -11.71
C VAL A 59 20.62 10.23 -12.00
N SER A 60 20.62 9.17 -11.19
CA SER A 60 19.59 8.13 -11.23
C SER A 60 18.66 8.23 -10.03
N VAL A 61 17.42 7.76 -10.20
CA VAL A 61 16.45 7.67 -9.11
C VAL A 61 16.12 6.21 -8.80
N LYS A 62 16.22 5.86 -7.53
CA LYS A 62 15.79 4.57 -6.97
C LYS A 62 14.70 4.82 -5.95
N VAL A 63 13.65 4.01 -6.01
CA VAL A 63 12.53 4.05 -5.08
C VAL A 63 12.49 2.73 -4.36
N LEU A 64 12.51 2.79 -3.03
CA LEU A 64 12.46 1.62 -2.17
C LEU A 64 11.28 1.77 -1.23
N ARG A 65 10.30 0.85 -1.31
CA ARG A 65 9.25 0.78 -0.28
C ARG A 65 9.94 0.47 1.05
N LEU A 66 9.58 1.23 2.08
CA LEU A 66 10.06 0.96 3.43
C LEU A 66 9.31 -0.27 3.93
N SER A 67 10.02 -1.41 3.99
CA SER A 67 9.50 -2.59 4.65
C SER A 67 9.48 -2.35 6.15
N ARG A 68 8.45 -2.88 6.81
CA ARG A 68 8.38 -2.91 8.26
C ARG A 68 8.97 -4.23 8.76
N PRO A 69 9.55 -4.27 9.96
CA PRO A 69 10.08 -5.51 10.52
C PRO A 69 8.96 -6.55 10.61
N ALA A 70 9.25 -7.80 10.24
CA ALA A 70 8.34 -8.92 10.42
C ALA A 70 8.99 -9.99 11.29
N LEU A 71 8.17 -10.75 12.02
CA LEU A 71 8.65 -11.89 12.77
C LEU A 71 8.65 -13.11 11.86
N VAL A 72 9.75 -13.86 11.86
CA VAL A 72 9.81 -15.15 11.17
C VAL A 72 8.89 -16.12 11.90
N PRO A 73 7.91 -16.76 11.22
CA PRO A 73 7.11 -17.80 11.85
C PRO A 73 8.03 -18.96 12.26
N GLN A 74 8.18 -19.15 13.56
CA GLN A 74 8.86 -20.32 14.11
C GLN A 74 7.84 -21.45 14.25
N TYR A 75 7.96 -22.46 13.41
CA TYR A 75 7.32 -23.73 13.70
C TYR A 75 8.10 -24.38 14.84
N PRO A 76 7.47 -24.72 15.98
CA PRO A 76 8.16 -25.46 17.02
C PRO A 76 8.63 -26.78 16.43
N SER A 77 9.94 -26.91 16.23
CA SER A 77 10.56 -28.18 15.91
C SER A 77 10.62 -28.99 17.20
N SER A 78 9.73 -29.99 17.27
CA SER A 78 9.60 -31.03 18.30
C SER A 78 8.44 -30.80 19.29
N PRO A 79 7.54 -31.78 19.47
CA PRO A 79 6.61 -31.78 20.60
C PRO A 79 7.44 -31.83 21.88
N LEU A 80 7.43 -30.74 22.65
CA LEU A 80 7.97 -30.74 23.99
C LEU A 80 7.21 -31.80 24.80
N PRO A 81 7.90 -32.72 25.52
CA PRO A 81 7.23 -33.69 26.37
C PRO A 81 6.34 -32.93 27.34
N ALA A 82 5.06 -33.31 27.40
CA ALA A 82 4.01 -32.71 28.20
C ALA A 82 4.40 -32.71 29.69
N THR A 83 5.21 -31.73 30.07
CA THR A 83 5.53 -31.44 31.46
C THR A 83 4.64 -30.25 31.81
N LYS A 84 3.83 -30.48 32.83
CA LYS A 84 2.64 -29.74 33.24
C LYS A 84 3.00 -28.38 33.84
N GLU A 85 3.69 -27.53 33.08
CA GLU A 85 3.97 -26.15 33.47
C GLU A 85 3.23 -25.22 32.51
N ALA A 86 2.43 -24.33 33.09
CA ALA A 86 1.62 -23.37 32.35
C ALA A 86 2.53 -22.57 31.41
N PHE A 87 2.15 -22.48 30.13
CA PHE A 87 2.79 -21.60 29.17
C PHE A 87 2.82 -20.19 29.77
N LEU A 88 4.00 -19.76 30.23
CA LEU A 88 4.20 -18.38 30.63
C LEU A 88 4.09 -17.53 29.35
N PRO A 89 3.27 -16.46 29.32
CA PRO A 89 3.26 -15.55 28.20
C PRO A 89 4.68 -14.99 28.02
N SER A 90 5.19 -15.08 26.79
CA SER A 90 6.55 -14.69 26.38
C SER A 90 6.90 -13.22 26.65
N SER A 91 5.94 -12.42 27.10
CA SER A 91 6.06 -11.00 27.43
C SER A 91 6.66 -10.70 28.82
N LEU A 92 6.86 -11.68 29.71
CA LEU A 92 7.26 -11.41 31.12
C LEU A 92 8.76 -11.52 31.46
N SER A 93 9.65 -11.76 30.51
CA SER A 93 11.07 -12.04 30.82
C SER A 93 12.02 -10.83 30.88
N TYR A 94 11.53 -9.58 30.88
CA TYR A 94 12.40 -8.39 30.99
C TYR A 94 12.16 -7.60 32.27
N LYS A 95 12.81 -8.02 33.36
CA LYS A 95 12.96 -7.22 34.59
C LYS A 95 14.45 -7.03 34.87
N THR A 96 15.13 -6.17 34.13
CA THR A 96 16.47 -5.71 34.55
C THR A 96 16.58 -4.20 34.45
N PRO A 97 16.89 -3.48 35.56
CA PRO A 97 17.03 -2.03 35.60
C PRO A 97 18.42 -1.56 35.13
N SER A 98 19.11 -2.37 34.32
CA SER A 98 20.51 -2.18 33.96
C SER A 98 20.65 -2.27 32.45
N THR A 99 21.31 -1.26 31.88
CA THR A 99 21.78 -1.18 30.49
C THR A 99 22.75 -2.34 30.20
N ASN A 100 22.20 -3.53 29.93
CA ASN A 100 22.96 -4.71 29.51
C ASN A 100 23.04 -4.77 27.97
N PRO A 101 24.24 -4.94 27.37
CA PRO A 101 24.47 -5.07 25.92
C PRO A 101 24.08 -6.44 25.31
N ALA A 102 23.30 -7.28 26.01
CA ALA A 102 22.86 -8.56 25.48
C ALA A 102 21.93 -8.37 24.25
N PRO A 103 22.10 -9.17 23.17
CA PRO A 103 21.28 -9.05 21.98
C PRO A 103 19.80 -9.25 22.35
N PHE A 104 18.94 -8.34 21.88
CA PHE A 104 17.51 -8.39 22.14
C PHE A 104 16.95 -9.75 21.72
N LEU A 105 16.14 -10.39 22.58
CA LEU A 105 15.69 -11.78 22.37
C LEU A 105 14.92 -11.96 21.05
N LEU A 106 14.30 -10.90 20.53
CA LEU A 106 13.61 -10.96 19.24
C LEU A 106 14.55 -10.62 18.06
N SER A 107 15.77 -10.13 18.28
CA SER A 107 16.72 -9.81 17.20
C SER A 107 16.97 -10.98 16.23
N PRO A 108 17.12 -12.25 16.68
CA PRO A 108 17.33 -13.37 15.76
C PRO A 108 16.08 -13.75 14.93
N ILE A 109 14.89 -13.25 15.31
CA ILE A 109 13.61 -13.59 14.66
C ILE A 109 13.02 -12.44 13.87
N LEU A 110 13.63 -11.25 13.93
CA LEU A 110 13.27 -10.11 13.10
C LEU A 110 13.97 -10.24 11.75
N ASN A 111 13.22 -10.55 10.71
CA ASN A 111 13.71 -10.50 9.34
C ASN A 111 12.97 -9.40 8.57
N LEU A 112 13.69 -8.77 7.65
CA LEU A 112 13.05 -7.96 6.63
C LEU A 112 12.43 -8.90 5.59
N PRO A 113 11.17 -8.69 5.19
CA PRO A 113 10.56 -9.47 4.12
C PRO A 113 11.43 -9.45 2.86
N VAL A 114 11.60 -10.61 2.23
CA VAL A 114 12.38 -10.77 0.99
C VAL A 114 11.69 -10.15 -0.24
N SER A 115 10.45 -9.69 -0.10
CA SER A 115 9.67 -9.11 -1.17
C SER A 115 8.91 -7.86 -0.70
N PHE A 116 8.52 -7.04 -1.66
CA PHE A 116 7.87 -5.74 -1.44
C PHE A 116 6.44 -5.82 -0.85
N GLY A 117 5.94 -7.02 -0.55
CA GLY A 117 4.59 -7.26 -0.01
C GLY A 117 3.47 -6.80 -0.96
N SER A 118 2.22 -7.14 -0.62
CA SER A 118 1.06 -6.46 -1.21
C SER A 118 0.87 -5.10 -0.52
N ALA A 119 0.18 -4.17 -1.17
CA ALA A 119 -0.28 -2.93 -0.52
C ALA A 119 -1.79 -3.03 -0.33
N TYR A 120 -2.28 -2.68 0.84
CA TYR A 120 -3.70 -2.78 1.16
C TYR A 120 -4.34 -1.42 1.39
N VAL A 121 -5.62 -1.30 1.03
CA VAL A 121 -6.42 -0.12 1.34
C VAL A 121 -6.54 0.04 2.86
N GLY A 122 -6.42 1.28 3.30
CA GLY A 122 -6.39 1.71 4.69
C GLY A 122 -5.00 1.71 5.31
N GLU A 123 -3.98 1.21 4.62
CA GLU A 123 -2.59 1.32 5.06
C GLU A 123 -1.90 2.60 4.56
N THR A 124 -0.92 3.08 5.31
CA THR A 124 0.01 4.11 4.85
C THR A 124 1.14 3.49 4.03
N PHE A 125 1.13 3.74 2.72
CA PHE A 125 2.26 3.47 1.84
C PHE A 125 3.42 4.40 2.17
N SER A 126 4.61 3.84 2.44
CA SER A 126 5.82 4.63 2.70
C SER A 126 6.99 4.14 1.85
N CYS A 127 7.74 5.07 1.27
CA CYS A 127 8.92 4.75 0.48
C CYS A 127 10.01 5.82 0.60
N THR A 128 11.25 5.39 0.38
CA THR A 128 12.42 6.27 0.27
C THR A 128 12.75 6.48 -1.20
N LEU A 129 12.83 7.74 -1.57
CA LEU A 129 13.30 8.23 -2.86
C LEU A 129 14.79 8.56 -2.73
N CYS A 130 15.62 7.91 -3.53
CA CYS A 130 17.06 8.10 -3.55
C CYS A 130 17.47 8.67 -4.91
N ALA A 131 17.96 9.91 -4.94
CA ALA A 131 18.61 10.48 -6.12
C ALA A 131 20.12 10.30 -5.98
N ASN A 132 20.70 9.47 -6.83
CA ASN A 132 22.10 9.07 -6.77
C ASN A 132 22.91 9.81 -7.83
N ASN A 133 24.05 10.39 -7.44
CA ASN A 133 25.01 10.92 -8.39
C ASN A 133 25.90 9.80 -8.93
N ASP A 134 25.68 9.41 -10.18
CA ASP A 134 26.40 8.30 -10.83
C ASP A 134 27.71 8.73 -11.50
N LEU A 135 28.15 9.99 -11.30
CA LEU A 135 29.47 10.42 -11.74
C LEU A 135 30.54 9.66 -10.96
N THR A 136 31.47 9.04 -11.68
CA THR A 136 32.64 8.40 -11.08
C THR A 136 33.76 9.43 -10.90
N THR A 137 34.44 9.43 -9.76
CA THR A 137 35.59 10.30 -9.46
C THR A 137 36.88 9.88 -10.21
N THR A 138 36.78 8.97 -11.18
CA THR A 138 37.93 8.27 -11.74
C THR A 138 38.70 9.10 -12.76
N SER A 139 39.70 9.83 -12.25
CA SER A 139 40.91 10.25 -12.95
C SER A 139 41.86 9.05 -13.24
N SER A 140 41.32 7.93 -13.74
CA SER A 140 42.08 6.68 -13.87
C SER A 140 41.75 5.93 -15.17
N SER A 141 42.08 6.52 -16.32
CA SER A 141 42.51 5.77 -17.51
C SER A 141 43.00 6.73 -18.60
N SER A 142 43.92 6.24 -19.42
CA SER A 142 44.72 6.88 -20.46
C SER A 142 43.93 7.47 -21.65
N SER A 143 43.13 8.50 -21.42
CA SER A 143 42.52 9.36 -22.45
C SER A 143 42.36 10.78 -21.86
N PRO A 144 42.25 11.85 -22.69
CA PRO A 144 42.13 13.21 -22.15
C PRO A 144 40.97 13.28 -21.14
N PRO A 145 41.16 13.92 -19.98
CA PRO A 145 40.16 13.92 -18.93
C PRO A 145 38.85 14.51 -19.47
N PRO A 146 37.71 13.82 -19.31
CA PRO A 146 36.42 14.47 -19.55
C PRO A 146 36.32 15.70 -18.64
N PRO A 147 35.64 16.77 -19.08
CA PRO A 147 35.47 17.97 -18.26
C PRO A 147 34.85 17.59 -16.90
N ALA A 148 35.37 18.16 -15.82
CA ALA A 148 34.86 17.91 -14.48
C ALA A 148 33.40 18.35 -14.41
N LYS A 149 32.49 17.37 -14.33
CA LYS A 149 31.05 17.60 -14.17
C LYS A 149 30.73 17.64 -12.68
N HIS A 150 29.95 18.63 -12.26
CA HIS A 150 29.47 18.78 -10.89
C HIS A 150 27.94 18.83 -10.89
N ILE A 151 27.32 18.10 -9.96
CA ILE A 151 25.87 18.07 -9.79
C ILE A 151 25.50 18.98 -8.63
N ARG A 152 24.66 19.97 -8.91
CA ARG A 152 24.18 20.97 -7.96
C ARG A 152 22.66 21.08 -7.96
N ASP A 153 22.12 21.70 -6.92
CA ASP A 153 20.70 22.05 -6.82
C ASP A 153 19.76 20.85 -7.09
N VAL A 154 20.07 19.69 -6.51
CA VAL A 154 19.26 18.48 -6.70
C VAL A 154 17.98 18.61 -5.92
N ARG A 155 16.85 18.49 -6.63
CA ARG A 155 15.50 18.52 -6.07
C ARG A 155 14.74 17.29 -6.52
N ILE A 156 14.00 16.72 -5.59
CA ILE A 156 13.09 15.61 -5.81
C ILE A 156 11.69 16.18 -5.60
N ASP A 157 10.80 15.88 -6.52
CA ASP A 157 9.36 16.12 -6.43
C ASP A 157 8.65 14.79 -6.63
N ALA A 158 7.61 14.53 -5.83
CA ALA A 158 6.86 13.29 -5.87
C ALA A 158 5.36 13.57 -5.92
N GLU A 159 4.68 12.83 -6.78
CA GLU A 159 3.22 12.91 -6.95
C GLU A 159 2.66 11.49 -6.95
N MET A 160 1.56 11.27 -6.26
CA MET A 160 0.81 10.03 -6.29
C MET A 160 -0.43 10.21 -7.17
N LYS A 161 -0.59 9.34 -8.17
CA LYS A 161 -1.81 9.22 -8.95
C LYS A 161 -2.58 8.01 -8.47
N THR A 162 -3.78 8.25 -7.94
CA THR A 162 -4.70 7.18 -7.55
C THR A 162 -5.48 6.64 -8.78
N PRO A 163 -6.09 5.45 -8.67
CA PRO A 163 -6.90 4.86 -9.73
C PRO A 163 -8.12 5.68 -10.12
N GLY A 164 -8.70 6.44 -9.17
CA GLY A 164 -9.87 7.28 -9.40
C GLY A 164 -9.64 8.42 -10.40
N PRO A 165 -10.72 9.07 -10.88
CA PRO A 165 -10.65 10.16 -11.87
C PRO A 165 -10.08 11.49 -11.32
N GLY A 166 -9.38 11.46 -10.18
CA GLY A 166 -8.85 12.64 -9.51
C GLY A 166 -7.52 13.16 -10.07
N PRO A 167 -7.14 14.41 -9.72
CA PRO A 167 -5.82 14.94 -10.02
C PRO A 167 -4.73 14.18 -9.23
N ALA A 168 -3.50 14.18 -9.75
CA ALA A 168 -2.37 13.63 -9.01
C ALA A 168 -2.12 14.45 -7.72
N HIS A 169 -1.96 13.75 -6.61
CA HIS A 169 -1.71 14.34 -5.31
C HIS A 169 -0.21 14.55 -5.09
N ARG A 170 0.23 15.80 -4.94
CA ARG A 170 1.64 16.11 -4.66
C ARG A 170 1.97 15.68 -3.23
N LEU A 171 2.98 14.83 -3.08
CA LEU A 171 3.39 14.29 -1.80
C LEU A 171 4.28 15.31 -1.06
N PRO A 172 3.98 15.66 0.19
CA PRO A 172 4.86 16.50 0.98
C PRO A 172 6.16 15.74 1.24
N LEU A 173 7.25 16.26 0.70
CA LEU A 173 8.60 15.78 1.01
C LEU A 173 9.09 16.54 2.23
N ALA A 174 9.78 15.86 3.16
CA ALA A 174 10.44 16.52 4.28
C ALA A 174 11.26 17.71 3.74
N SER A 175 10.97 18.92 4.21
CA SER A 175 11.55 20.15 3.66
C SER A 175 13.06 20.08 3.83
N GLY A 176 13.77 19.92 2.74
CA GLY A 176 15.20 20.09 2.73
C GLY A 176 15.54 20.93 1.54
N ALA A 177 16.36 21.95 1.79
CA ALA A 177 16.91 22.79 0.76
C ALA A 177 17.50 21.93 -0.37
N PRO A 178 17.49 22.44 -1.60
CA PRO A 178 18.24 21.78 -2.67
C PRO A 178 19.66 21.48 -2.22
N ALA A 179 20.10 20.26 -2.52
CA ALA A 179 21.40 19.77 -2.10
C ALA A 179 22.33 19.63 -3.30
N ASP A 180 23.59 20.03 -3.10
CA ASP A 180 24.66 19.67 -4.01
C ASP A 180 25.11 18.25 -3.70
N LEU A 181 25.35 17.43 -4.73
CA LEU A 181 25.76 16.04 -4.54
C LEU A 181 27.18 15.84 -5.07
N ALA A 182 28.07 15.41 -4.20
CA ALA A 182 29.37 14.89 -4.61
C ALA A 182 29.20 13.61 -5.45
N ALA A 183 30.24 13.25 -6.21
CA ALA A 183 30.27 12.01 -6.98
C ALA A 183 30.07 10.79 -6.05
N GLY A 184 29.10 9.94 -6.37
CA GLY A 184 28.70 8.79 -5.54
C GLY A 184 27.78 9.13 -4.35
N GLU A 185 27.50 10.40 -4.08
CA GLU A 185 26.58 10.80 -3.01
C GLU A 185 25.11 10.58 -3.42
N THR A 186 24.23 10.46 -2.42
CA THR A 186 22.80 10.22 -2.63
C THR A 186 21.96 11.16 -1.78
N LEU A 187 21.03 11.86 -2.41
CA LEU A 187 19.97 12.59 -1.72
C LEU A 187 18.79 11.67 -1.42
N GLN A 188 18.44 11.52 -0.15
CA GLN A 188 17.30 10.70 0.29
C GLN A 188 16.13 11.56 0.79
N ARG A 189 14.92 11.17 0.39
CA ARG A 189 13.66 11.72 0.92
C ARG A 189 12.68 10.60 1.18
N VAL A 190 11.98 10.67 2.30
CA VAL A 190 10.90 9.72 2.62
C VAL A 190 9.57 10.36 2.27
N VAL A 191 8.68 9.59 1.64
CA VAL A 191 7.29 9.97 1.41
C VAL A 191 6.37 8.94 2.03
N SER A 192 5.25 9.42 2.54
CA SER A 192 4.16 8.63 3.08
C SER A 192 2.85 9.07 2.43
N PHE A 193 1.99 8.12 2.10
CA PHE A 193 0.71 8.34 1.45
C PHE A 193 -0.30 7.30 1.92
N ASP A 194 -1.50 7.73 2.31
CA ASP A 194 -2.55 6.83 2.78
C ASP A 194 -3.35 6.28 1.60
N LEU A 195 -3.41 4.96 1.51
CA LEU A 195 -4.09 4.26 0.41
C LEU A 195 -5.58 4.17 0.71
N LYS A 196 -6.39 4.95 0.00
CA LYS A 196 -7.85 4.97 0.17
C LYS A 196 -8.62 4.21 -0.91
N GLU A 197 -7.95 3.91 -2.02
CA GLU A 197 -8.58 3.36 -3.22
C GLU A 197 -7.90 2.07 -3.65
N GLU A 198 -8.69 1.12 -4.13
CA GLU A 198 -8.21 -0.13 -4.73
C GLU A 198 -7.80 0.10 -6.19
N GLY A 199 -6.79 -0.64 -6.66
CA GLY A 199 -6.36 -0.64 -8.06
C GLY A 199 -4.93 -0.13 -8.27
N ASN A 200 -4.67 0.37 -9.48
CA ASN A 200 -3.32 0.76 -9.91
C ASN A 200 -2.96 2.18 -9.47
N HIS A 201 -2.06 2.29 -8.51
CA HIS A 201 -1.46 3.56 -8.10
C HIS A 201 -0.16 3.80 -8.88
N VAL A 202 0.08 5.06 -9.24
CA VAL A 202 1.31 5.47 -9.94
C VAL A 202 2.00 6.57 -9.17
N LEU A 203 3.17 6.25 -8.61
CA LEU A 203 4.09 7.22 -8.02
C LEU A 203 4.95 7.83 -9.12
N ALA A 204 4.73 9.11 -9.40
CA ALA A 204 5.53 9.90 -10.34
C ALA A 204 6.60 10.69 -9.59
N VAL A 205 7.86 10.37 -9.84
CA VAL A 205 9.01 11.05 -9.24
C VAL A 205 9.70 11.89 -10.29
N THR A 206 9.76 13.20 -10.05
CA THR A 206 10.47 14.17 -10.89
C THR A 206 11.74 14.57 -10.16
N VAL A 207 12.88 14.45 -10.84
CA VAL A 207 14.17 14.89 -10.31
C VAL A 207 14.69 16.00 -11.22
N SER A 208 14.98 17.16 -10.63
CA SER A 208 15.62 18.27 -11.31
C SER A 208 16.98 18.55 -10.67
N TYR A 209 18.00 18.76 -11.49
CA TYR A 209 19.34 19.08 -11.02
C TYR A 209 20.04 20.01 -12.01
N TYR A 210 21.03 20.74 -11.51
CA TYR A 210 21.94 21.55 -12.31
C TYR A 210 23.24 20.80 -12.55
N GLU A 211 23.56 20.53 -13.82
CA GLU A 211 24.84 19.95 -14.21
C GLU A 211 25.78 21.09 -14.61
N ALA A 212 26.82 21.32 -13.82
CA ALA A 212 27.86 22.30 -14.11
C ALA A 212 29.09 21.61 -14.71
N SER A 213 29.56 22.13 -15.84
CA SER A 213 30.87 21.86 -16.45
C SER A 213 31.73 23.12 -16.33
N GLU A 214 33.04 23.01 -16.51
CA GLU A 214 34.00 24.11 -16.38
C GLU A 214 33.66 25.37 -17.23
N THR A 215 32.96 25.18 -18.35
CA THR A 215 32.65 26.24 -19.32
C THR A 215 31.16 26.54 -19.48
N SER A 216 30.27 25.77 -18.85
CA SER A 216 28.82 25.84 -19.07
C SER A 216 28.08 25.02 -18.02
N GLY A 217 26.87 25.42 -17.65
CA GLY A 217 25.99 24.56 -16.86
C GLY A 217 24.55 24.57 -17.38
N ARG A 218 23.87 23.44 -17.19
CA ARG A 218 22.52 23.20 -17.71
C ARG A 218 21.65 22.53 -16.66
N THR A 219 20.43 23.06 -16.48
CA THR A 219 19.39 22.39 -15.70
C THR A 219 18.84 21.21 -16.49
N ARG A 220 18.84 20.03 -15.87
CA ARG A 220 18.23 18.82 -16.41
C ARG A 220 17.13 18.34 -15.48
N THR A 221 16.05 17.88 -16.09
CA THR A 221 14.91 17.32 -15.35
C THR A 221 14.49 16.03 -16.03
N PHE A 222 14.17 15.01 -15.23
CA PHE A 222 13.53 13.80 -15.71
C PHE A 222 12.43 13.35 -14.77
N ARG A 223 11.49 12.58 -15.31
CA ARG A 223 10.35 12.05 -14.57
C ARG A 223 10.28 10.55 -14.78
N LYS A 224 10.15 9.80 -13.68
CA LYS A 224 10.03 8.35 -13.69
C LYS A 224 8.75 7.95 -12.97
N LEU A 225 8.03 7.00 -13.55
CA LEU A 225 6.76 6.51 -13.05
C LEU A 225 6.95 5.11 -12.47
N TYR A 226 6.44 4.89 -11.27
CA TYR A 226 6.45 3.61 -10.57
C TYR A 226 5.01 3.20 -10.31
N GLN A 227 4.60 2.09 -10.93
CA GLN A 227 3.25 1.58 -10.78
C GLN A 227 3.21 0.42 -9.79
N PHE A 228 2.24 0.43 -8.90
CA PHE A 228 1.95 -0.67 -7.98
C PHE A 228 0.44 -0.86 -7.83
N MET A 229 0.04 -2.05 -7.37
CA MET A 229 -1.36 -2.40 -7.19
C MET A 229 -1.72 -2.40 -5.71
N CYS A 230 -2.80 -1.71 -5.36
CA CYS A 230 -3.42 -1.73 -4.05
C CYS A 230 -4.62 -2.67 -4.08
N LYS A 231 -4.71 -3.56 -3.08
CA LYS A 231 -5.80 -4.53 -2.91
C LYS A 231 -6.69 -4.14 -1.74
N ALA A 232 -7.92 -4.66 -1.70
CA ALA A 232 -8.76 -4.60 -0.52
C ALA A 232 -8.07 -5.30 0.66
N GLY A 233 -7.83 -4.59 1.77
CA GLY A 233 -7.35 -5.21 3.02
C GLY A 233 -8.50 -5.69 3.89
N LEU A 234 -9.52 -4.84 4.02
CA LEU A 234 -10.76 -5.11 4.73
C LEU A 234 -11.93 -4.77 3.82
N VAL A 235 -12.87 -5.71 3.66
CA VAL A 235 -14.10 -5.50 2.89
C VAL A 235 -15.26 -5.31 3.86
N VAL A 236 -16.05 -4.26 3.63
CA VAL A 236 -17.21 -3.90 4.46
C VAL A 236 -18.49 -4.13 3.67
N ARG A 237 -19.40 -4.96 4.20
CA ARG A 237 -20.75 -5.15 3.64
C ARG A 237 -21.79 -4.73 4.66
N THR A 238 -22.59 -3.72 4.32
CA THR A 238 -23.59 -3.15 5.24
C THR A 238 -25.01 -3.57 4.85
N LYS A 239 -25.85 -3.82 5.84
CA LYS A 239 -27.28 -4.07 5.70
C LYS A 239 -28.03 -3.23 6.72
N VAL A 240 -29.15 -2.63 6.30
CA VAL A 240 -30.01 -1.82 7.16
C VAL A 240 -31.37 -2.48 7.29
N GLY A 241 -31.90 -2.51 8.51
CA GLY A 241 -33.27 -2.93 8.81
C GLY A 241 -34.00 -1.90 9.68
N LEU A 242 -35.32 -1.82 9.53
CA LEU A 242 -36.17 -1.03 10.41
C LEU A 242 -36.45 -1.81 11.69
N LEU A 243 -36.14 -1.20 12.84
CA LEU A 243 -36.48 -1.72 14.16
C LEU A 243 -37.83 -1.13 14.57
N GLY A 244 -38.91 -1.83 14.25
CA GLY A 244 -40.27 -1.36 14.53
C GLY A 244 -40.57 -1.16 16.02
N GLY A 245 -41.58 -0.33 16.31
CA GLY A 245 -42.16 -0.15 17.63
C GLY A 245 -41.70 1.12 18.34
N GLY A 246 -42.64 1.99 18.71
CA GLY A 246 -42.39 3.24 19.44
C GLY A 246 -42.86 4.49 18.68
N SER A 247 -42.81 5.65 19.33
CA SER A 247 -43.09 6.95 18.71
C SER A 247 -41.97 7.42 17.77
N ARG A 248 -40.75 6.88 17.93
CA ARG A 248 -39.55 7.25 17.16
C ARG A 248 -39.17 6.17 16.17
N LYS A 249 -38.68 6.55 14.99
CA LYS A 249 -38.09 5.61 14.04
C LYS A 249 -36.74 5.13 14.56
N ARG A 250 -36.54 3.82 14.46
CA ARG A 250 -35.30 3.16 14.86
C ARG A 250 -34.85 2.24 13.74
N TRP A 251 -33.55 2.21 13.51
CA TRP A 251 -32.92 1.35 12.52
C TRP A 251 -31.82 0.52 13.17
N VAL A 252 -31.61 -0.65 12.61
CA VAL A 252 -30.44 -1.48 12.88
C VAL A 252 -29.58 -1.49 11.62
N LEU A 253 -28.31 -1.16 11.79
CA LEU A 253 -27.29 -1.25 10.76
C LEU A 253 -26.30 -2.34 11.15
N GLU A 254 -26.29 -3.40 10.37
CA GLU A 254 -25.33 -4.50 10.48
C GLU A 254 -24.20 -4.27 9.47
N ALA A 255 -22.94 -4.36 9.89
CA ALA A 255 -21.81 -4.37 8.99
C ALA A 255 -21.00 -5.66 9.17
N GLN A 256 -20.71 -6.33 8.06
CA GLN A 256 -19.82 -7.48 7.99
C GLN A 256 -18.44 -7.01 7.56
N LEU A 257 -17.44 -7.25 8.40
CA LEU A 257 -16.05 -6.87 8.21
C LEU A 257 -15.27 -8.14 7.86
N GLU A 258 -14.82 -8.27 6.61
CA GLU A 258 -14.06 -9.43 6.13
C GLU A 258 -12.58 -9.06 5.94
N ASN A 259 -11.67 -9.78 6.60
CA ASN A 259 -10.23 -9.62 6.38
C ASN A 259 -9.84 -10.30 5.05
N CYS A 260 -9.56 -9.50 4.02
CA CYS A 260 -9.08 -9.97 2.72
C CYS A 260 -7.56 -9.84 2.55
N SER A 261 -6.87 -9.39 3.60
CA SER A 261 -5.41 -9.33 3.62
C SER A 261 -4.78 -10.70 3.89
N GLN A 262 -3.46 -10.79 3.75
CA GLN A 262 -2.69 -12.00 4.09
C GLN A 262 -2.24 -12.00 5.55
N ASP A 263 -2.44 -10.90 6.25
CA ASP A 263 -1.92 -10.67 7.59
C ASP A 263 -3.08 -10.73 8.61
N VAL A 264 -2.74 -11.06 9.86
CA VAL A 264 -3.70 -11.00 10.97
C VAL A 264 -3.91 -9.53 11.35
N MET A 265 -5.18 -9.15 11.57
CA MET A 265 -5.54 -7.80 12.02
C MET A 265 -6.42 -7.84 13.26
N GLN A 266 -6.13 -6.99 14.23
CA GLN A 266 -6.98 -6.76 15.39
C GLN A 266 -7.79 -5.48 15.19
N LEU A 267 -9.11 -5.55 15.31
CA LEU A 267 -9.96 -4.36 15.24
C LEU A 267 -9.71 -3.48 16.47
N GLU A 268 -9.32 -2.22 16.28
CA GLU A 268 -9.10 -1.28 17.39
C GLU A 268 -10.31 -0.39 17.64
N GLU A 269 -10.97 0.07 16.58
CA GLU A 269 -12.06 1.02 16.67
C GLU A 269 -13.04 0.77 15.53
N VAL A 270 -14.33 0.61 15.84
CA VAL A 270 -15.38 0.54 14.84
C VAL A 270 -16.52 1.43 15.31
N GLY A 271 -16.64 2.58 14.66
CA GLY A 271 -17.56 3.64 15.05
C GLY A 271 -18.29 4.20 13.85
N MET A 272 -19.51 4.69 14.07
CA MET A 272 -20.29 5.36 13.04
C MET A 272 -20.44 6.83 13.42
N GLU A 273 -20.01 7.71 12.54
CA GLU A 273 -20.30 9.14 12.63
C GLU A 273 -21.69 9.37 12.04
N ALA A 274 -22.66 9.63 12.92
CA ALA A 274 -24.06 9.82 12.53
C ALA A 274 -24.30 11.21 11.93
N GLU A 275 -25.22 11.31 10.97
CA GLU A 275 -25.70 12.60 10.46
C GLU A 275 -26.54 13.35 11.51
N ARG A 276 -26.76 14.65 11.27
CA ARG A 276 -27.52 15.52 12.18
C ARG A 276 -28.95 14.98 12.41
N GLY A 277 -29.43 15.08 13.64
CA GLY A 277 -30.74 14.57 14.05
C GLY A 277 -30.79 13.05 14.25
N LEU A 278 -29.67 12.34 14.07
CA LEU A 278 -29.56 10.91 14.30
C LEU A 278 -28.54 10.61 15.40
N ARG A 279 -28.94 9.78 16.36
CA ARG A 279 -28.05 9.21 17.35
C ARG A 279 -27.71 7.78 16.97
N CYS A 280 -26.43 7.46 16.97
CA CYS A 280 -25.95 6.11 16.75
C CYS A 280 -25.31 5.53 18.02
N GLU A 281 -25.75 4.33 18.38
CA GLU A 281 -25.16 3.56 19.47
C GLU A 281 -24.61 2.25 18.91
N GLY A 282 -23.28 2.07 19.04
CA GLY A 282 -22.62 0.82 18.67
C GLY A 282 -22.82 -0.23 19.76
N CYS A 283 -23.34 -1.40 19.40
CA CYS A 283 -23.49 -2.52 20.33
C CYS A 283 -22.24 -3.40 20.39
N ASN A 284 -21.08 -2.86 20.01
CA ASN A 284 -19.88 -3.64 19.72
C ASN A 284 -18.93 -3.68 20.93
N TRP A 285 -18.58 -4.88 21.40
CA TRP A 285 -17.55 -5.19 22.42
C TRP A 285 -17.60 -4.39 23.73
N ALA A 286 -18.79 -3.96 24.17
CA ALA A 286 -18.97 -3.13 25.37
C ALA A 286 -18.36 -3.73 26.66
N GLU A 287 -18.21 -5.06 26.75
CA GLU A 287 -17.58 -5.77 27.88
C GLU A 287 -16.54 -6.83 27.43
N GLY A 288 -16.10 -6.79 26.17
CA GLY A 288 -15.33 -7.86 25.53
C GLY A 288 -13.92 -7.49 25.07
N GLU A 289 -13.13 -8.50 24.73
CA GLU A 289 -11.85 -8.31 24.04
C GLU A 289 -12.07 -7.89 22.58
N ARG A 290 -11.15 -7.06 22.08
CA ARG A 290 -11.14 -6.62 20.68
C ARG A 290 -10.85 -7.79 19.75
N PRO A 291 -11.69 -8.04 18.72
CA PRO A 291 -11.58 -9.24 17.90
C PRO A 291 -10.32 -9.19 17.03
N VAL A 292 -9.75 -10.36 16.84
CA VAL A 292 -8.59 -10.59 15.98
C VAL A 292 -9.06 -11.42 14.80
N LEU A 293 -8.93 -10.86 13.59
CA LEU A 293 -9.35 -11.48 12.34
C LEU A 293 -8.14 -12.08 11.62
N HIS A 294 -8.17 -13.39 11.44
CA HIS A 294 -7.25 -14.07 10.53
C HIS A 294 -7.64 -13.84 9.06
N PRO A 295 -6.73 -14.08 8.10
CA PRO A 295 -7.05 -14.00 6.68
C PRO A 295 -8.29 -14.83 6.30
N GLY A 296 -9.29 -14.15 5.72
CA GLY A 296 -10.57 -14.74 5.31
C GLY A 296 -11.64 -14.80 6.40
N GLU A 297 -11.34 -14.42 7.64
CA GLU A 297 -12.34 -14.36 8.71
C GLU A 297 -13.23 -13.12 8.59
N VAL A 298 -14.44 -13.26 9.14
CA VAL A 298 -15.49 -12.25 9.09
C VAL A 298 -15.97 -11.96 10.50
N GLU A 299 -16.03 -10.68 10.84
CA GLU A 299 -16.65 -10.19 12.08
C GLU A 299 -17.92 -9.40 11.75
N GLN A 300 -18.97 -9.60 12.54
CA GLN A 300 -20.22 -8.85 12.41
C GLN A 300 -20.31 -7.79 13.51
N VAL A 301 -20.58 -6.55 13.11
CA VAL A 301 -20.81 -5.43 14.00
C VAL A 301 -22.21 -4.86 13.77
N CYS A 302 -22.78 -4.28 14.82
CA CYS A 302 -24.15 -3.77 14.80
C CYS A 302 -24.24 -2.40 15.46
N PHE A 303 -25.05 -1.55 14.84
CA PHE A 303 -25.33 -0.20 15.29
C PHE A 303 -26.84 0.03 15.34
N VAL A 304 -27.31 0.61 16.43
CA VAL A 304 -28.70 1.07 16.55
C VAL A 304 -28.73 2.56 16.28
N VAL A 305 -29.51 2.97 15.29
CA VAL A 305 -29.68 4.36 14.91
C VAL A 305 -31.07 4.81 15.30
N VAL A 306 -31.17 5.94 16.00
CA VAL A 306 -32.41 6.49 16.54
C VAL A 306 -32.53 7.94 16.12
N GLU A 307 -33.73 8.32 15.67
CA GLU A 307 -34.09 9.72 15.41
C GLU A 307 -34.20 10.50 16.72
N GLU A 308 -33.50 11.64 16.82
CA GLU A 308 -33.59 12.55 17.98
C GLU A 308 -34.83 13.46 17.86
N ASP A 309 -35.41 13.88 18.99
CA ASP A 309 -36.61 14.72 18.98
C ASP A 309 -36.24 16.17 18.58
N GLU A 310 -36.98 16.73 17.62
CA GLU A 310 -36.92 18.14 17.22
C GLU A 310 -37.49 19.05 18.34
N GLU A 311 -36.73 19.31 19.42
CA GLU A 311 -37.05 20.38 20.38
C GLU A 311 -36.21 21.64 20.19
N ASP A 312 -35.13 21.59 19.39
CA ASP A 312 -34.28 22.74 19.09
C ASP A 312 -34.27 23.07 17.58
N GLU A 313 -35.00 24.15 17.27
CA GLU A 313 -34.90 25.04 16.10
C GLU A 313 -35.38 24.53 14.72
N GLU A 314 -36.31 25.33 14.19
CA GLU A 314 -36.82 25.36 12.82
C GLU A 314 -35.68 25.27 11.78
N GLU A 315 -35.77 24.31 10.85
CA GLU A 315 -34.78 23.93 9.81
C GLU A 315 -33.71 22.89 10.18
N SER A 316 -34.08 21.61 10.40
CA SER A 316 -33.35 20.44 9.86
C SER A 316 -33.90 19.11 10.40
N GLY A 317 -35.05 18.67 9.87
CA GLY A 317 -35.32 17.22 9.85
C GLY A 317 -34.16 16.54 9.13
N ALA A 318 -33.68 15.40 9.65
CA ALA A 318 -32.58 14.63 9.04
C ALA A 318 -32.73 14.66 7.53
N ASP A 319 -31.80 15.30 6.80
CA ASP A 319 -31.96 15.68 5.39
C ASP A 319 -32.56 14.49 4.62
N ASP A 320 -33.89 14.51 4.45
CA ASP A 320 -34.59 13.67 3.52
C ASP A 320 -34.11 14.25 2.19
N ASP A 321 -33.02 13.66 1.68
CA ASP A 321 -32.59 13.86 0.31
C ASP A 321 -33.88 13.78 -0.52
N ALA A 322 -34.11 14.71 -1.45
CA ALA A 322 -35.41 14.97 -2.11
C ALA A 322 -36.05 13.74 -2.80
N ASP A 323 -35.40 12.59 -2.73
CA ASP A 323 -35.72 11.23 -3.16
C ASP A 323 -36.22 10.28 -2.03
N GLY A 324 -36.45 10.75 -0.79
CA GLY A 324 -36.96 9.94 0.34
C GLY A 324 -35.95 8.96 0.92
N ARG A 325 -34.66 9.33 0.91
CA ARG A 325 -33.55 8.51 1.40
C ARG A 325 -33.04 9.05 2.73
N VAL A 326 -33.14 8.24 3.78
CA VAL A 326 -32.54 8.53 5.08
C VAL A 326 -31.06 8.19 5.01
N VAL A 327 -30.21 9.18 5.27
CA VAL A 327 -28.76 9.03 5.33
C VAL A 327 -28.33 8.92 6.80
N PHE A 328 -27.69 7.81 7.15
CA PHE A 328 -27.28 7.54 8.54
C PHE A 328 -25.95 8.16 8.89
N GLY A 329 -25.00 8.22 7.94
CA GLY A 329 -23.66 8.75 8.16
C GLY A 329 -22.55 7.84 7.64
N VAL A 330 -21.36 7.91 8.24
CA VAL A 330 -20.14 7.24 7.76
C VAL A 330 -19.61 6.25 8.79
N LEU A 331 -19.29 5.03 8.37
CA LEU A 331 -18.66 4.03 9.22
C LEU A 331 -17.12 4.13 9.11
N GLY A 332 -16.46 4.31 10.24
CA GLY A 332 -15.01 4.28 10.40
C GLY A 332 -14.54 3.01 11.07
N ILE A 333 -13.51 2.38 10.51
CA ILE A 333 -12.90 1.14 11.01
C ILE A 333 -11.39 1.33 11.12
N GLY A 334 -10.86 1.30 12.33
CA GLY A 334 -9.45 1.26 12.65
C GLY A 334 -9.01 -0.14 13.08
N TRP A 335 -7.85 -0.58 12.59
CA TRP A 335 -7.25 -1.86 12.99
C TRP A 335 -5.74 -1.74 13.20
N ARG A 336 -5.22 -2.76 13.88
CA ARG A 336 -3.80 -2.98 14.09
C ARG A 336 -3.39 -4.31 13.50
N GLY A 337 -2.48 -4.30 12.53
CA GLY A 337 -1.81 -5.48 12.03
C GLY A 337 -0.61 -5.88 12.88
N GLU A 338 0.10 -6.90 12.42
CA GLU A 338 1.33 -7.38 13.04
C GLU A 338 2.35 -6.25 13.25
N MET A 339 3.13 -6.36 14.34
CA MET A 339 4.19 -5.41 14.70
C MET A 339 3.73 -3.95 14.90
N GLY A 340 2.43 -3.74 15.10
CA GLY A 340 1.86 -2.44 15.45
C GLY A 340 1.52 -1.53 14.28
N ASN A 341 1.43 -2.10 13.09
CA ASN A 341 0.97 -1.40 11.90
C ASN A 341 -0.48 -0.99 12.08
N ARG A 342 -0.79 0.29 11.88
CA ARG A 342 -2.18 0.76 11.92
C ARG A 342 -2.73 0.87 10.51
N GLY A 343 -4.00 0.54 10.38
CA GLY A 343 -4.79 0.84 9.20
C GLY A 343 -6.12 1.47 9.60
N PHE A 344 -6.69 2.25 8.68
CA PHE A 344 -7.99 2.87 8.86
C PHE A 344 -8.76 2.90 7.54
N LEU A 345 -10.04 2.54 7.59
CA LEU A 345 -10.96 2.58 6.47
C LEU A 345 -12.22 3.34 6.87
N SER A 346 -12.69 4.21 5.98
CA SER A 346 -13.98 4.87 6.10
C SER A 346 -14.87 4.49 4.93
N THR A 347 -16.14 4.19 5.17
CA THR A 347 -17.12 4.00 4.10
C THR A 347 -17.55 5.33 3.50
N GLY A 348 -18.32 5.29 2.40
CA GLY A 348 -19.13 6.45 1.99
C GLY A 348 -20.34 6.63 2.92
N LYS A 349 -21.17 7.65 2.63
CA LYS A 349 -22.44 7.88 3.33
C LYS A 349 -23.38 6.69 3.17
N LEU A 350 -23.68 6.02 4.27
CA LEU A 350 -24.62 4.92 4.38
C LEU A 350 -26.04 5.48 4.51
N GLY A 351 -27.00 4.85 3.87
CA GLY A 351 -28.38 5.31 3.90
C GLY A 351 -29.32 4.33 3.23
N THR A 352 -30.58 4.33 3.65
CA THR A 352 -31.65 3.48 3.10
C THR A 352 -32.76 4.33 2.52
N ARG A 353 -33.47 3.81 1.52
CA ARG A 353 -34.75 4.42 1.10
C ARG A 353 -35.83 4.03 2.10
N VAL A 354 -36.65 5.00 2.49
CA VAL A 354 -37.86 4.75 3.29
C VAL A 354 -38.93 4.26 2.32
N GLY A 355 -39.39 3.03 2.50
CA GLY A 355 -40.41 2.40 1.66
C GLY A 355 -41.61 1.97 2.47
#